data_AF-S0J4G8-F1
#
_entry.id   AF-S0J4G8-F1
#
_cell.length_a   1.000
_cell.length_b   1.000
_cell.length_c   1.000
_cell.angle_alpha   90.00
_cell.angle_beta   90.00
_cell.angle_gamma   90.00
#
_symmetry.space_group_name_H-M   'P 1'
#
loop_
_entity.id
_entity.type
_entity.pdbx_description
1 polymer ?
#
loop_
_entity_poly.entity_id
_entity_poly.type
_entity_poly.pdbx_seq_one_letter_code
_entity_poly.pdbx_strand_id
1 'polypeptide(L)'
;MLGSMAGAGILECVLSGILSHQKTDRMVILVLFGILYSVVFFAGMELYRLQKDWFYEKAANYRSIARWYWIFCGAGVLFGFLPEFARPVLLLSLGMTVVTSNFFGLAAGIFHAAVFCLCGQANVHVLLCDIFLLIAGCMAASVLQDIKEQSHEIVFLFLYTFGSVLIFSFARTGQLEWDVLIYGVCNGIFSSVGAGILYRKVYSYPQNSRKQELERIVRDDFGLVQEVQKFSKMDYNHAIKVSIISENCAKIAGADPDLAAAAGFYYRLGRMAGEPYVENGVALAKSNRLPMEVIEILREYNGEQALPSTLESAIVHIVDSVVAKFDVLDKTTLSSSWNQDILVYQTLNENSASGLYDKSGFSMNMFLKIRDYLIKEANLF
;
A
#
# COMPACT_ATOMS: atom_id res chain seq x y z
N MET A 1 -10.56 11.92 14.93
CA MET A 1 -9.53 10.86 14.79
C MET A 1 -8.12 11.40 15.00
N LEU A 2 -7.73 12.54 14.42
CA LEU A 2 -6.43 13.17 14.69
C LEU A 2 -6.25 13.49 16.18
N GLY A 3 -7.23 14.17 16.81
CA GLY A 3 -7.20 14.45 18.26
C GLY A 3 -7.12 13.20 19.14
N SER A 4 -7.70 12.06 18.71
CA SER A 4 -7.58 10.81 19.47
C SER A 4 -6.20 10.17 19.35
N MET A 5 -5.48 10.36 18.24
CA MET A 5 -4.08 9.92 18.12
C MET A 5 -3.17 10.79 18.98
N ALA A 6 -3.40 12.10 19.01
CA ALA A 6 -2.66 13.02 19.88
C ALA A 6 -2.80 12.59 21.35
N GLY A 7 -4.03 12.27 21.75
CA GLY A 7 -4.35 11.73 23.07
C GLY A 7 -3.58 10.45 23.38
N ALA A 8 -3.40 9.54 22.41
CA ALA A 8 -2.68 8.28 22.61
C ALA A 8 -1.19 8.50 22.94
N GLY A 9 -0.51 9.34 22.15
CA GLY A 9 0.91 9.63 22.35
C GLY A 9 1.17 10.40 23.66
N ILE A 10 0.34 11.39 23.97
CA ILE A 10 0.42 12.11 25.25
C ILE A 10 0.15 11.16 26.43
N LEU A 11 -0.85 10.28 26.30
CA LEU A 11 -1.17 9.31 27.34
C LEU A 11 -0.03 8.31 27.55
N GLU A 12 0.64 7.84 26.49
CA GLU A 12 1.83 7.01 26.61
C GLU A 12 2.93 7.70 27.42
N CYS A 13 3.22 8.98 27.14
CA CYS A 13 4.21 9.75 27.88
C CYS A 13 3.85 9.87 29.37
N VAL A 14 2.58 10.15 29.68
CA VAL A 14 2.08 10.26 31.06
C VAL A 14 2.17 8.91 31.78
N LEU A 15 1.66 7.83 31.17
CA LEU A 15 1.66 6.51 31.77
C LEU A 15 3.10 6.00 31.98
N SER A 16 3.98 6.15 31.00
CA SER A 16 5.39 5.76 31.10
C SER A 16 6.13 6.55 32.19
N GLY A 17 5.82 7.85 32.33
CA GLY A 17 6.38 8.68 33.38
C GLY A 17 5.91 8.29 34.79
N ILE A 18 4.62 7.96 34.96
CA ILE A 18 4.07 7.45 36.22
C ILE A 18 4.72 6.10 36.57
N LEU A 19 4.82 5.19 35.60
CA LEU A 19 5.38 3.85 35.79
C LEU A 19 6.85 3.87 36.16
N SER A 20 7.62 4.81 35.60
CA SER A 20 9.03 5.00 35.94
C SER A 20 9.25 5.91 37.16
N HIS A 21 8.19 6.25 37.90
CA HIS A 21 8.23 7.09 39.10
C HIS A 21 8.97 8.43 38.89
N GLN A 22 8.75 9.08 37.75
CA GLN A 22 9.38 10.36 37.47
C GLN A 22 8.88 11.47 38.40
N LYS A 23 9.79 12.41 38.68
CA LYS A 23 9.47 13.65 39.39
C LYS A 23 8.53 14.53 38.54
N THR A 24 7.83 15.44 39.20
CA THR A 24 6.81 16.31 38.59
C THR A 24 7.35 17.19 37.46
N ASP A 25 8.60 17.66 37.55
CA ASP A 25 9.29 18.43 36.51
C ASP A 25 9.49 17.59 35.23
N ARG A 26 9.97 16.35 35.37
CA ARG A 26 10.13 15.41 34.25
C ARG A 26 8.81 14.97 33.65
N MET A 27 7.76 14.83 34.47
CA MET A 27 6.40 14.58 33.99
C MET A 27 5.90 15.69 33.06
N VAL A 28 6.15 16.95 33.40
CA VAL A 28 5.80 18.09 32.52
C VAL A 28 6.57 18.02 31.20
N ILE A 29 7.87 17.71 31.23
CA ILE A 29 8.68 17.56 30.01
C ILE A 29 8.15 16.43 29.12
N LEU A 30 7.78 15.28 29.69
CA LEU A 30 7.20 14.16 28.95
C LEU A 30 5.88 14.55 28.26
N VAL A 31 5.01 15.28 28.93
CA VAL A 31 3.75 15.79 28.33
C VAL A 31 4.05 16.75 27.17
N LEU A 32 4.95 17.70 27.37
CA LEU A 32 5.36 18.64 26.32
C LEU A 32 5.98 17.93 25.12
N PHE A 33 6.79 16.89 25.37
CA PHE A 33 7.37 16.05 24.33
C PHE A 33 6.29 15.32 23.51
N GLY A 34 5.29 14.72 24.18
CA GLY A 34 4.15 14.08 23.51
C GLY A 34 3.33 15.06 22.65
N ILE A 35 3.13 16.30 23.12
CA ILE A 35 2.48 17.36 22.35
C ILE A 35 3.33 17.73 21.13
N LEU A 36 4.63 17.96 21.31
CA LEU A 36 5.55 18.31 20.23
C LEU A 36 5.57 17.23 19.13
N TYR A 37 5.70 15.96 19.53
CA TYR A 37 5.63 14.83 18.60
C TYR A 37 4.30 14.82 17.84
N SER A 38 3.18 15.00 18.53
CA SER A 38 1.86 15.02 17.91
C SER A 38 1.74 16.11 16.84
N VAL A 39 2.27 17.31 17.12
CA VAL A 39 2.30 18.42 16.14
C VAL A 39 3.10 18.03 14.90
N VAL A 40 4.31 17.48 15.07
CA VAL A 40 5.17 17.06 13.95
C VAL A 40 4.52 15.93 13.15
N PHE A 41 3.94 14.93 13.84
CA PHE A 41 3.29 13.80 13.21
C PHE A 41 2.08 14.23 12.37
N PHE A 42 1.26 15.17 12.86
CA PHE A 42 0.13 15.70 12.09
C PHE A 42 0.54 16.62 10.95
N ALA A 43 1.55 17.47 11.16
CA ALA A 43 2.11 18.27 10.08
C ALA A 43 2.63 17.36 8.95
N GLY A 44 3.32 16.27 9.30
CA GLY A 44 3.73 15.24 8.35
C GLY A 44 2.55 14.64 7.60
N MET A 45 1.49 14.22 8.31
CA MET A 45 0.30 13.66 7.64
C MET A 45 -0.40 14.66 6.71
N GLU A 46 -0.45 15.94 7.07
CA GLU A 46 -1.07 16.98 6.25
C GLU A 46 -0.22 17.33 5.01
N LEU A 47 1.11 17.42 5.16
CA LEU A 47 2.03 17.60 4.04
C LEU A 47 1.92 16.46 3.03
N TYR A 48 1.89 15.21 3.52
CA TYR A 48 1.71 14.03 2.66
C TYR A 48 0.33 14.01 2.00
N ARG A 49 -0.73 14.48 2.68
CA ARG A 49 -2.08 14.61 2.10
C ARG A 49 -2.11 15.59 0.93
N LEU A 50 -1.35 16.69 1.02
CA LEU A 50 -1.27 17.73 -0.01
C LEU A 50 -0.44 17.30 -1.23
N GLN A 51 0.59 16.46 -1.02
CA GLN A 51 1.48 16.01 -2.09
C GLN A 51 0.83 15.00 -3.07
N LYS A 52 -0.37 14.48 -2.79
CA LYS A 52 -1.17 13.58 -3.68
C LYS A 52 -0.37 12.42 -4.30
N ASP A 53 0.70 11.97 -3.66
CA ASP A 53 1.47 10.82 -4.14
C ASP A 53 0.77 9.51 -3.75
N TRP A 54 1.23 8.39 -4.35
CA TRP A 54 0.80 6.95 -4.27
C TRP A 54 0.18 6.42 -2.95
N PHE A 55 0.24 7.20 -1.87
CA PHE A 55 -0.30 6.94 -0.55
C PHE A 55 -1.80 7.24 -0.37
N TYR A 56 -2.50 7.86 -1.33
CA TYR A 56 -3.93 8.16 -1.19
C TYR A 56 -4.79 6.88 -1.00
N GLU A 57 -4.37 5.75 -1.58
CA GLU A 57 -5.02 4.44 -1.38
C GLU A 57 -4.79 3.85 0.02
N LYS A 58 -3.63 4.09 0.65
CA LYS A 58 -3.29 3.53 1.98
C LYS A 58 -3.73 4.42 3.14
N ALA A 59 -3.77 5.74 2.93
CA ALA A 59 -4.25 6.75 3.89
C ALA A 59 -5.78 6.88 3.95
N ALA A 60 -6.53 6.27 3.02
CA ALA A 60 -7.99 6.25 3.03
C ALA A 60 -8.59 5.71 4.35
N ASN A 61 -7.78 5.05 5.19
CA ASN A 61 -8.21 4.47 6.44
C ASN A 61 -7.52 5.12 7.67
N TYR A 62 -7.64 6.45 7.84
CA TYR A 62 -7.25 7.16 9.09
C TYR A 62 -7.76 6.47 10.36
N ARG A 63 -8.89 5.76 10.28
CA ARG A 63 -9.44 4.95 11.37
C ARG A 63 -8.57 3.74 11.68
N SER A 64 -8.04 3.07 10.66
CA SER A 64 -7.07 1.97 10.83
C SER A 64 -5.75 2.47 11.40
N ILE A 65 -5.22 3.57 10.87
CA ILE A 65 -4.00 4.21 11.37
C ILE A 65 -4.16 4.56 12.86
N ALA A 66 -5.26 5.22 13.24
CA ALA A 66 -5.53 5.56 14.63
C ALA A 66 -5.61 4.33 15.54
N ARG A 67 -6.30 3.26 15.11
CA ARG A 67 -6.41 2.02 15.91
C ARG A 67 -5.05 1.38 16.16
N TRP A 68 -4.22 1.24 15.12
CA TRP A 68 -2.90 0.65 15.26
C TRP A 68 -1.95 1.53 16.07
N TYR A 69 -2.01 2.84 15.88
CA TYR A 69 -1.22 3.78 16.69
C TYR A 69 -1.55 3.65 18.18
N TRP A 70 -2.82 3.52 18.56
CA TRP A 70 -3.23 3.23 19.94
C TRP A 70 -2.65 1.91 20.47
N ILE A 71 -2.64 0.86 19.64
CA ILE A 71 -2.06 -0.44 20.00
C ILE A 71 -0.55 -0.30 20.25
N PHE A 72 0.18 0.42 19.38
CA PHE A 72 1.62 0.60 19.54
C PHE A 72 1.99 1.52 20.71
N CYS A 73 1.23 2.57 20.98
CA CYS A 73 1.38 3.37 22.20
C CYS A 73 1.17 2.52 23.46
N GLY A 74 0.13 1.68 23.47
CA GLY A 74 -0.10 0.73 24.58
C GLY A 74 1.05 -0.29 24.73
N ALA A 75 1.55 -0.81 23.61
CA ALA A 75 2.71 -1.71 23.60
C ALA A 75 3.98 -1.01 24.08
N GLY A 76 4.19 0.26 23.72
CA GLY A 76 5.30 1.10 24.21
C GLY A 76 5.31 1.17 25.72
N VAL A 77 4.19 1.53 26.34
CA VAL A 77 4.03 1.55 27.81
C VAL A 77 4.35 0.17 28.42
N LEU A 78 3.86 -0.92 27.82
CA LEU A 78 4.14 -2.28 28.29
C LEU A 78 5.61 -2.67 28.16
N PHE A 79 6.28 -2.28 27.08
CA PHE A 79 7.71 -2.52 26.89
C PHE A 79 8.56 -1.69 27.85
N GLY A 80 8.04 -0.59 28.39
CA GLY A 80 8.68 0.18 29.45
C GLY A 80 8.99 -0.63 30.72
N PHE A 81 8.24 -1.72 30.98
CA PHE A 81 8.50 -2.64 32.11
C PHE A 81 9.67 -3.61 31.86
N LEU A 82 10.12 -3.73 30.60
CA LEU A 82 11.23 -4.63 30.25
C LEU A 82 12.59 -3.95 30.52
N PRO A 83 13.63 -4.74 30.86
CA PRO A 83 15.00 -4.27 30.93
C PRO A 83 15.44 -3.56 29.64
N GLU A 84 16.39 -2.63 29.75
CA GLU A 84 16.78 -1.71 28.66
C GLU A 84 17.07 -2.42 27.32
N PHE A 85 17.83 -3.52 27.32
CA PHE A 85 18.16 -4.28 26.12
C PHE A 85 17.13 -5.34 25.70
N ALA A 86 16.13 -5.60 26.55
CA ALA A 86 15.07 -6.59 26.28
C ALA A 86 13.88 -5.99 25.51
N ARG A 87 13.86 -4.67 25.31
CA ARG A 87 12.73 -3.95 24.69
C ARG A 87 12.65 -4.26 23.19
N PRO A 88 11.50 -4.73 22.67
CA PRO A 88 11.35 -5.07 21.26
C PRO A 88 10.99 -3.84 20.41
N VAL A 89 11.89 -2.85 20.38
CA VAL A 89 11.72 -1.56 19.67
C VAL A 89 11.47 -1.74 18.17
N LEU A 90 12.06 -2.79 17.58
CA LEU A 90 11.86 -3.16 16.17
C LEU A 90 10.38 -3.27 15.80
N LEU A 91 9.55 -3.83 16.68
CA LEU A 91 8.12 -4.03 16.41
C LEU A 91 7.34 -2.71 16.35
N LEU A 92 7.77 -1.69 17.11
CA LEU A 92 7.11 -0.40 17.16
C LEU A 92 7.31 0.37 15.84
N SER A 93 8.54 0.41 15.32
CA SER A 93 8.82 1.05 14.02
C SER A 93 8.27 0.24 12.84
N LEU A 94 8.40 -1.09 12.87
CA LEU A 94 7.81 -1.97 11.85
C LEU A 94 6.31 -1.80 11.76
N GLY A 95 5.63 -1.86 12.91
CA GLY A 95 4.18 -1.78 12.98
C GLY A 95 3.63 -0.52 12.33
N MET A 96 4.22 0.63 12.68
CA MET A 96 3.84 1.90 12.05
C MET A 96 4.24 1.96 10.58
N THR A 97 5.39 1.41 10.19
CA THR A 97 5.81 1.33 8.77
C THR A 97 4.80 0.57 7.92
N VAL A 98 4.35 -0.60 8.39
CA VAL A 98 3.41 -1.45 7.64
C VAL A 98 2.05 -0.77 7.46
N VAL A 99 1.55 -0.11 8.51
CA VAL A 99 0.28 0.64 8.48
C VAL A 99 0.38 1.91 7.64
N THR A 100 1.52 2.58 7.70
CA THR A 100 1.75 3.87 7.07
C THR A 100 2.89 3.77 6.05
N SER A 101 4.01 4.45 6.29
CA SER A 101 5.21 4.50 5.46
C SER A 101 6.48 4.47 6.31
N ASN A 102 7.63 4.28 5.66
CA ASN A 102 8.94 4.29 6.33
C ASN A 102 9.18 5.59 7.13
N PHE A 103 8.72 6.74 6.62
CA PHE A 103 8.88 8.02 7.32
C PHE A 103 8.13 8.03 8.67
N PHE A 104 6.85 7.64 8.67
CA PHE A 104 6.04 7.61 9.88
C PHE A 104 6.44 6.46 10.83
N GLY A 105 6.89 5.34 10.28
CA GLY A 105 7.49 4.25 11.05
C GLY A 105 8.75 4.69 11.81
N LEU A 106 9.64 5.40 11.12
CA LEU A 106 10.83 6.00 11.72
C LEU A 106 10.46 7.02 12.80
N ALA A 107 9.55 7.96 12.48
CA ALA A 107 9.12 9.00 13.42
C ALA A 107 8.50 8.40 14.69
N ALA A 108 7.63 7.39 14.55
CA ALA A 108 7.05 6.68 15.69
C ALA A 108 8.10 5.90 16.48
N GLY A 109 9.01 5.19 15.81
CA GLY A 109 10.11 4.48 16.47
C GLY A 109 10.99 5.41 17.31
N ILE A 110 11.38 6.57 16.75
CA ILE A 110 12.14 7.61 17.44
C ILE A 110 11.36 8.14 18.65
N PHE A 111 10.06 8.38 18.49
CA PHE A 111 9.21 8.83 19.60
C PHE A 111 9.20 7.85 20.77
N HIS A 112 8.95 6.56 20.52
CA HIS A 112 8.94 5.55 21.58
C HIS A 112 10.32 5.40 22.24
N ALA A 113 11.41 5.35 21.46
CA ALA A 113 12.77 5.31 21.97
C ALA A 113 13.11 6.55 22.84
N ALA A 114 12.66 7.73 22.42
CA ALA A 114 12.84 8.95 23.20
C ALA A 114 12.05 8.93 24.52
N VAL A 115 10.82 8.42 24.52
CA VAL A 115 10.04 8.23 25.76
C VAL A 115 10.77 7.29 26.73
N PHE A 116 11.30 6.17 26.24
CA PHE A 116 12.10 5.24 27.05
C PHE A 116 13.34 5.91 27.63
N CYS A 117 14.05 6.71 26.83
CA CYS A 117 15.23 7.44 27.28
C CYS A 117 14.89 8.50 28.34
N LEU A 118 13.80 9.26 28.16
CA LEU A 118 13.36 10.29 29.11
C LEU A 118 12.84 9.69 30.43
N CYS A 119 12.29 8.48 30.39
CA CYS A 119 11.84 7.73 31.58
C CYS A 119 12.97 6.94 32.27
N GLY A 120 14.10 6.72 31.59
CA GLY A 120 15.25 5.97 32.13
C GLY A 120 16.40 6.86 32.58
N GLN A 121 17.45 6.25 33.14
CA GLN A 121 18.78 6.87 33.19
C GLN A 121 19.49 6.55 31.86
N ALA A 122 19.14 7.29 30.80
CA ALA A 122 19.56 6.98 29.44
C ALA A 122 21.08 6.89 29.29
N ASN A 123 21.56 5.71 28.87
CA ASN A 123 22.92 5.51 28.42
C ASN A 123 22.96 5.61 26.88
N VAL A 124 23.97 6.31 26.35
CA VAL A 124 24.16 6.49 24.89
C VAL A 124 24.14 5.16 24.13
N HIS A 125 24.65 4.08 24.73
CA HIS A 125 24.66 2.76 24.10
C HIS A 125 23.27 2.14 23.93
N VAL A 126 22.35 2.37 24.87
CA VAL A 126 20.96 1.90 24.76
C VAL A 126 20.25 2.64 23.64
N LEU A 127 20.42 3.97 23.58
CA LEU A 127 19.86 4.76 22.49
C LEU A 127 20.39 4.33 21.11
N LEU A 128 21.69 4.05 21.00
CA LEU A 128 22.27 3.52 19.76
C LEU A 128 21.67 2.16 19.39
N CYS A 129 21.47 1.27 20.35
CA CYS A 129 20.78 0.00 20.13
C CYS A 129 19.36 0.21 19.59
N ASP A 130 18.57 1.07 20.23
CA ASP A 130 17.22 1.41 19.79
C ASP A 130 17.20 1.98 18.37
N ILE A 131 18.18 2.80 18.01
CA ILE A 131 18.34 3.34 16.64
C ILE A 131 18.62 2.24 15.61
N PHE A 132 19.46 1.26 15.91
CA PHE A 132 19.68 0.15 14.99
C PHE A 132 18.42 -0.71 14.85
N LEU A 133 17.73 -1.01 15.96
CA LEU A 133 16.50 -1.79 15.95
C LEU A 133 15.36 -1.07 15.20
N LEU A 134 15.24 0.25 15.33
CA LEU A 134 14.19 1.00 14.65
C LEU A 134 14.40 1.03 13.13
N ILE A 135 15.65 1.17 12.67
CA ILE A 135 16.02 1.10 11.25
C ILE A 135 15.68 -0.28 10.70
N ALA A 136 16.05 -1.34 11.42
CA ALA A 136 15.70 -2.70 11.04
C ALA A 136 14.20 -2.93 10.97
N GLY A 137 13.41 -2.37 11.89
CA GLY A 137 11.95 -2.46 11.82
C GLY A 137 11.37 -1.77 10.57
N CYS A 138 11.93 -0.63 10.15
CA CYS A 138 11.51 0.03 8.91
C CYS A 138 11.87 -0.81 7.68
N MET A 139 13.07 -1.39 7.63
CA MET A 139 13.51 -2.26 6.53
C MET A 139 12.81 -3.63 6.52
N ALA A 140 12.40 -4.13 7.68
CA ALA A 140 11.70 -5.41 7.81
C ALA A 140 10.37 -5.39 7.06
N ALA A 141 9.70 -4.23 6.96
CA ALA A 141 8.47 -4.09 6.20
C ALA A 141 8.66 -4.41 4.71
N SER A 142 9.77 -3.96 4.10
CA SER A 142 10.09 -4.26 2.70
C SER A 142 10.60 -5.70 2.53
N VAL A 143 11.44 -6.18 3.45
CA VAL A 143 12.01 -7.54 3.36
C VAL A 143 10.92 -8.61 3.48
N LEU A 144 9.90 -8.39 4.31
CA LEU A 144 8.80 -9.33 4.49
C LEU A 144 7.76 -9.29 3.34
N GLN A 145 7.85 -8.32 2.43
CA GLN A 145 6.90 -8.12 1.33
C GLN A 145 7.18 -8.99 0.10
N ASP A 146 8.44 -9.25 -0.20
CA ASP A 146 8.83 -9.76 -1.52
C ASP A 146 8.87 -11.28 -1.65
N ILE A 147 8.77 -12.06 -0.55
CA ILE A 147 9.14 -13.48 -0.58
C ILE A 147 8.07 -14.39 0.04
N LYS A 148 7.69 -15.42 -0.74
CA LYS A 148 6.65 -16.43 -0.46
C LYS A 148 7.02 -17.35 0.73
N GLU A 149 8.32 -17.49 1.01
CA GLU A 149 8.87 -18.26 2.13
C GLU A 149 9.56 -17.33 3.12
N GLN A 150 8.91 -17.05 4.26
CA GLN A 150 9.37 -16.06 5.26
C GLN A 150 10.42 -16.61 6.25
N SER A 151 10.98 -17.80 6.01
CA SER A 151 11.81 -18.50 7.01
C SER A 151 13.18 -17.86 7.18
N HIS A 152 13.82 -17.43 6.09
CA HIS A 152 15.16 -16.85 6.11
C HIS A 152 15.16 -15.42 6.66
N GLU A 153 14.09 -14.67 6.40
CA GLU A 153 13.88 -13.30 6.85
C GLU A 153 13.69 -13.25 8.36
N ILE A 154 12.90 -14.17 8.92
CA ILE A 154 12.71 -14.29 10.38
C ILE A 154 14.06 -14.59 11.06
N VAL A 155 14.87 -15.49 10.48
CA VAL A 155 16.21 -15.79 11.00
C VAL A 155 17.13 -14.57 10.90
N PHE A 156 17.09 -13.82 9.79
CA PHE A 156 17.85 -12.59 9.63
C PHE A 156 17.46 -11.53 10.69
N LEU A 157 16.16 -11.31 10.90
CA LEU A 157 15.67 -10.36 11.91
C LEU A 157 16.05 -10.79 13.32
N PHE A 158 16.05 -12.10 13.60
CA PHE A 158 16.54 -12.65 14.87
C PHE A 158 18.02 -12.31 15.07
N LEU A 159 18.87 -12.65 14.09
CA LEU A 159 20.32 -12.43 14.18
C LEU A 159 20.67 -10.94 14.28
N TYR A 160 19.97 -10.08 13.53
CA TYR A 160 20.16 -8.64 13.59
C TYR A 160 19.80 -8.07 14.97
N THR A 161 18.64 -8.45 15.51
CA THR A 161 18.18 -8.00 16.82
C THR A 161 19.12 -8.48 17.93
N PHE A 162 19.45 -9.77 17.90
CA PHE A 162 20.37 -10.39 18.85
C PHE A 162 21.76 -9.72 18.81
N GLY A 163 22.32 -9.57 17.61
CA GLY A 163 23.63 -8.94 17.40
C GLY A 163 23.66 -7.49 17.88
N SER A 164 22.61 -6.70 17.61
CA SER A 164 22.50 -5.31 18.07
C SER A 164 22.55 -5.23 19.60
N VAL A 165 21.76 -6.07 20.28
CA VAL A 165 21.76 -6.14 21.75
C VAL A 165 23.14 -6.49 22.31
N LEU A 166 23.81 -7.49 21.74
CA LEU A 166 25.13 -7.90 22.23
C LEU A 166 26.21 -6.84 22.01
N ILE A 167 26.26 -6.24 20.81
CA ILE A 167 27.26 -5.24 20.46
C ILE A 167 27.15 -4.02 21.39
N PHE A 168 25.94 -3.49 21.55
CA PHE A 168 25.75 -2.27 22.35
C PHE A 168 25.79 -2.53 23.85
N SER A 169 25.40 -3.71 24.32
CA SER A 169 25.63 -4.07 25.72
C SER A 169 27.10 -4.22 26.03
N PHE A 170 27.86 -4.92 25.18
CA PHE A 170 29.31 -5.06 25.36
C PHE A 170 30.00 -3.69 25.31
N ALA A 171 29.58 -2.79 24.42
CA ALA A 171 30.11 -1.43 24.35
C ALA A 171 29.92 -0.63 25.66
N ARG A 172 28.86 -0.92 26.42
CA ARG A 172 28.56 -0.26 27.70
C ARG A 172 29.41 -0.79 28.86
N THR A 173 29.47 -2.10 29.03
CA THR A 173 30.02 -2.75 30.23
C THR A 173 31.43 -3.31 30.01
N GLY A 174 31.87 -3.47 28.76
CA GLY A 174 33.11 -4.13 28.39
C GLY A 174 33.10 -5.65 28.60
N GLN A 175 31.97 -6.23 29.02
CA GLN A 175 31.79 -7.66 29.28
C GLN A 175 30.37 -8.10 28.90
N LEU A 176 30.22 -9.35 28.44
CA LEU A 176 28.90 -9.92 28.16
C LEU A 176 28.40 -10.67 29.39
N GLU A 177 27.44 -10.08 30.08
CA GLU A 177 26.74 -10.72 31.20
C GLU A 177 25.72 -11.75 30.69
N TRP A 178 25.48 -12.79 31.50
CA TRP A 178 24.60 -13.91 31.11
C TRP A 178 23.13 -13.50 31.00
N ASP A 179 22.69 -12.52 31.78
CA ASP A 179 21.33 -11.97 31.72
C ASP A 179 21.08 -11.23 30.39
N VAL A 180 22.05 -10.45 29.91
CA VAL A 180 21.99 -9.76 28.62
C VAL A 180 21.92 -10.76 27.46
N LEU A 181 22.64 -11.88 27.52
CA LEU A 181 22.54 -12.94 26.52
C LEU A 181 21.10 -13.49 26.46
N ILE A 182 20.48 -13.72 27.63
CA ILE A 182 19.08 -14.17 27.72
C ILE A 182 18.15 -13.10 27.15
N TYR A 183 18.32 -11.83 27.53
CA TYR A 183 17.52 -10.72 27.01
C TYR A 183 17.64 -10.58 25.50
N GLY A 184 18.84 -10.72 24.95
CA GLY A 184 19.07 -10.71 23.51
C GLY A 184 18.33 -11.83 22.80
N VAL A 185 18.40 -13.07 23.32
CA VAL A 185 17.69 -14.22 22.71
C VAL A 185 16.17 -14.00 22.78
N CYS A 186 15.64 -13.61 23.94
CA CYS A 186 14.22 -13.34 24.11
C CYS A 186 13.74 -12.21 23.19
N ASN A 187 14.48 -11.10 23.12
CA ASN A 187 14.16 -9.97 22.25
C ASN A 187 14.24 -10.39 20.78
N GLY A 188 15.29 -11.11 20.38
CA GLY A 188 15.44 -11.64 19.02
C GLY A 188 14.27 -12.52 18.60
N ILE A 189 13.87 -13.49 19.42
CA ILE A 189 12.73 -14.39 19.11
C ILE A 189 11.44 -13.57 19.04
N PHE A 190 11.17 -12.75 20.06
CA PHE A 190 9.93 -11.99 20.14
C PHE A 190 9.79 -10.98 19.00
N SER A 191 10.86 -10.23 18.69
CA SER A 191 10.88 -9.24 17.61
C SER A 191 10.79 -9.89 16.23
N SER A 192 11.49 -10.98 15.97
CA SER A 192 11.47 -11.64 14.65
C SER A 192 10.15 -12.37 14.37
N VAL A 193 9.65 -13.19 15.31
CA VAL A 193 8.37 -13.88 15.17
C VAL A 193 7.22 -12.88 15.21
N GLY A 194 7.29 -11.91 16.11
CA GLY A 194 6.33 -10.81 16.20
C GLY A 194 6.25 -10.01 14.91
N ALA A 195 7.38 -9.76 14.25
CA ALA A 195 7.42 -9.07 12.96
C ALA A 195 6.67 -9.84 11.87
N GLY A 196 6.90 -11.15 11.76
CA GLY A 196 6.18 -12.00 10.79
C GLY A 196 4.68 -12.03 11.04
N ILE A 197 4.25 -12.18 12.29
CA ILE A 197 2.82 -12.18 12.67
C ILE A 197 2.19 -10.80 12.40
N LEU A 198 2.86 -9.74 12.83
CA LEU A 198 2.39 -8.36 12.67
C LEU A 198 2.27 -8.01 11.19
N TYR A 199 3.27 -8.35 10.39
CA TYR A 199 3.25 -8.16 8.95
C TYR A 199 2.05 -8.88 8.32
N ARG A 200 1.86 -10.18 8.57
CA ARG A 200 0.69 -10.92 8.03
C ARG A 200 -0.64 -10.30 8.47
N LYS A 201 -0.76 -9.91 9.73
CA LYS A 201 -2.03 -9.39 10.27
C LYS A 201 -2.36 -7.97 9.76
N VAL A 202 -1.35 -7.13 9.58
CA VAL A 202 -1.50 -5.72 9.19
C VAL A 202 -1.44 -5.54 7.68
N TYR A 203 -0.55 -6.23 6.98
CA TYR A 203 -0.31 -6.11 5.54
C TYR A 203 -1.27 -6.97 4.71
N SER A 204 -1.55 -8.22 5.13
CA SER A 204 -2.44 -9.11 4.35
C SER A 204 -3.92 -8.78 4.52
N TYR A 205 -4.32 -7.94 5.49
CA TYR A 205 -5.72 -7.58 5.67
C TYR A 205 -6.22 -6.56 4.61
N PRO A 206 -5.53 -5.43 4.33
CA PRO A 206 -5.99 -4.44 3.36
C PRO A 206 -5.87 -4.90 1.91
N GLN A 207 -4.74 -5.50 1.51
CA GLN A 207 -4.51 -5.85 0.11
C GLN A 207 -5.36 -7.03 -0.35
N ASN A 208 -5.55 -8.03 0.52
CA ASN A 208 -6.43 -9.16 0.23
C ASN A 208 -7.91 -8.74 0.24
N SER A 209 -8.29 -7.73 1.04
CA SER A 209 -9.64 -7.15 0.99
C SER A 209 -9.89 -6.38 -0.30
N ARG A 210 -8.95 -5.52 -0.74
CA ARG A 210 -9.05 -4.79 -2.00
C ARG A 210 -9.14 -5.74 -3.19
N LYS A 211 -8.24 -6.73 -3.25
CA LYS A 211 -8.27 -7.76 -4.28
C LYS A 211 -9.60 -8.51 -4.31
N GLN A 212 -10.09 -8.97 -3.15
CA GLN A 212 -11.39 -9.62 -3.06
C GLN A 212 -12.55 -8.72 -3.49
N GLU A 213 -12.47 -7.42 -3.21
CA GLU A 213 -13.47 -6.43 -3.63
C GLU A 213 -13.46 -6.25 -5.16
N LEU A 214 -12.30 -6.07 -5.78
CA LEU A 214 -12.14 -5.96 -7.23
C LEU A 214 -12.56 -7.25 -7.95
N GLU A 215 -12.15 -8.41 -7.46
CA GLU A 215 -12.60 -9.70 -7.99
C GLU A 215 -14.13 -9.85 -7.86
N ARG A 216 -14.71 -9.45 -6.72
CA ARG A 216 -16.14 -9.60 -6.47
C ARG A 216 -16.98 -8.77 -7.44
N ILE A 217 -16.57 -7.56 -7.78
CA ILE A 217 -17.36 -6.70 -8.67
C ILE A 217 -17.34 -7.17 -10.13
N VAL A 218 -16.43 -8.07 -10.53
CA VAL A 218 -16.38 -8.60 -11.91
C VAL A 218 -17.06 -9.98 -12.03
N ARG A 219 -17.42 -10.62 -10.91
CA ARG A 219 -18.09 -11.93 -10.92
C ARG A 219 -19.50 -11.84 -11.50
N ASP A 220 -19.91 -12.90 -12.19
CA ASP A 220 -21.23 -13.03 -12.82
C ASP A 220 -22.42 -12.96 -11.84
N ASP A 221 -22.18 -13.19 -10.55
CA ASP A 221 -23.19 -13.09 -9.49
C ASP A 221 -23.35 -11.66 -8.95
N PHE A 222 -22.48 -10.73 -9.33
CA PHE A 222 -22.60 -9.32 -8.95
C PHE A 222 -23.75 -8.65 -9.71
N GLY A 223 -24.61 -7.94 -8.99
CA GLY A 223 -25.85 -7.38 -9.55
C GLY A 223 -25.63 -6.50 -10.78
N LEU A 224 -24.63 -5.63 -10.75
CA LEU A 224 -24.33 -4.72 -11.87
C LEU A 224 -23.83 -5.46 -13.12
N VAL A 225 -23.09 -6.57 -12.95
CA VAL A 225 -22.65 -7.43 -14.06
C VAL A 225 -23.87 -8.03 -14.77
N GLN A 226 -24.85 -8.50 -14.00
CA GLN A 226 -26.11 -9.03 -14.54
C GLN A 226 -26.94 -7.94 -15.24
N GLU A 227 -26.91 -6.70 -14.75
CA GLU A 227 -27.59 -5.58 -15.40
C GLU A 227 -26.95 -5.24 -16.76
N VAL A 228 -25.62 -5.21 -16.84
CA VAL A 228 -24.90 -5.03 -18.12
C VAL A 228 -25.27 -6.14 -19.10
N GLN A 229 -25.30 -7.40 -18.64
CA GLN A 229 -25.67 -8.55 -19.48
C GLN A 229 -27.13 -8.48 -19.97
N LYS A 230 -28.07 -8.05 -19.11
CA LYS A 230 -29.48 -7.85 -19.48
C LYS A 230 -29.67 -6.70 -20.45
N PHE A 231 -28.89 -5.64 -20.30
CA PHE A 231 -28.93 -4.48 -21.18
C PHE A 231 -28.47 -4.83 -22.61
N SER A 232 -27.31 -5.47 -22.73
CA SER A 232 -26.73 -5.80 -24.04
C SER A 232 -25.72 -6.93 -23.93
N LYS A 233 -26.02 -8.07 -24.57
CA LYS A 233 -25.11 -9.21 -24.65
C LYS A 233 -23.83 -8.88 -25.40
N MET A 234 -23.91 -7.96 -26.38
CA MET A 234 -22.75 -7.49 -27.13
C MET A 234 -21.82 -6.67 -26.23
N ASP A 235 -22.38 -5.72 -25.46
CA ASP A 235 -21.60 -4.92 -24.51
C ASP A 235 -20.99 -5.77 -23.40
N TYR A 236 -21.74 -6.72 -22.87
CA TYR A 236 -21.23 -7.66 -21.87
C TYR A 236 -20.06 -8.49 -22.41
N ASN A 237 -20.18 -9.07 -23.60
CA ASN A 237 -19.09 -9.85 -24.20
C ASN A 237 -17.85 -8.98 -24.47
N HIS A 238 -18.06 -7.75 -24.94
CA HIS A 238 -16.99 -6.78 -25.14
C HIS A 238 -16.31 -6.42 -23.81
N ALA A 239 -17.08 -6.12 -22.76
CA ALA A 239 -16.57 -5.82 -21.42
C ALA A 239 -15.74 -6.96 -20.84
N ILE A 240 -16.17 -8.22 -21.03
CA ILE A 240 -15.40 -9.40 -20.61
C ILE A 240 -14.06 -9.49 -21.36
N LYS A 241 -14.06 -9.28 -22.69
CA LYS A 241 -12.81 -9.27 -23.49
C LYS A 241 -11.86 -8.18 -23.00
N VAL A 242 -12.33 -6.94 -22.87
CA VAL A 242 -11.51 -5.81 -22.41
C VAL A 242 -10.99 -6.04 -20.99
N SER A 243 -11.82 -6.56 -20.09
CA SER A 243 -11.41 -6.93 -18.72
C SER A 243 -10.23 -7.91 -18.73
N ILE A 244 -10.34 -9.03 -19.43
CA ILE A 244 -9.32 -10.10 -19.44
C ILE A 244 -8.02 -9.62 -20.09
N ILE A 245 -8.12 -8.91 -21.22
CA ILE A 245 -6.94 -8.43 -21.94
C ILE A 245 -6.23 -7.33 -21.12
N SER A 246 -6.99 -6.43 -20.48
CA SER A 246 -6.44 -5.38 -19.60
C SER A 246 -5.71 -5.97 -18.40
N GLU A 247 -6.24 -7.03 -17.78
CA GLU A 247 -5.59 -7.76 -16.69
C GLU A 247 -4.18 -8.24 -17.11
N ASN A 248 -4.07 -8.84 -18.29
CA ASN A 248 -2.80 -9.38 -18.78
C ASN A 248 -1.82 -8.29 -19.21
N CYS A 249 -2.32 -7.23 -19.85
CA CYS A 249 -1.50 -6.05 -20.16
C CYS A 249 -0.94 -5.39 -18.90
N ALA A 250 -1.74 -5.30 -17.82
CA ALA A 250 -1.30 -4.78 -16.54
C ALA A 250 -0.20 -5.64 -15.89
N LYS A 251 -0.33 -6.97 -15.91
CA LYS A 251 0.74 -7.88 -15.45
C LYS A 251 2.07 -7.63 -16.19
N ILE A 252 2.01 -7.39 -17.49
CA ILE A 252 3.19 -7.17 -18.34
C ILE A 252 3.83 -5.80 -18.06
N ALA A 253 3.00 -4.78 -17.83
CA ALA A 253 3.46 -3.42 -17.53
C ALA A 253 3.89 -3.23 -16.07
N GLY A 254 3.60 -4.17 -15.17
CA GLY A 254 3.82 -4.02 -13.73
C GLY A 254 2.81 -3.10 -13.05
N ALA A 255 1.61 -2.99 -13.62
CA ALA A 255 0.45 -2.28 -13.07
C ALA A 255 -0.45 -3.23 -12.25
N ASP A 256 -1.49 -2.73 -11.59
CA ASP A 256 -2.46 -3.53 -10.85
C ASP A 256 -3.42 -4.28 -11.81
N PRO A 257 -3.32 -5.63 -11.92
CA PRO A 257 -4.12 -6.40 -12.84
C PRO A 257 -5.59 -6.50 -12.44
N ASP A 258 -5.87 -6.57 -11.13
CA ASP A 258 -7.24 -6.74 -10.63
C ASP A 258 -8.02 -5.42 -10.84
N LEU A 259 -7.35 -4.26 -10.69
CA LEU A 259 -7.92 -2.95 -10.99
C LEU A 259 -8.15 -2.76 -12.49
N ALA A 260 -7.17 -3.09 -13.33
CA ALA A 260 -7.31 -2.98 -14.80
C ALA A 260 -8.42 -3.87 -15.34
N ALA A 261 -8.60 -5.08 -14.79
CA ALA A 261 -9.71 -5.97 -15.13
C ALA A 261 -11.06 -5.33 -14.78
N ALA A 262 -11.23 -4.89 -13.53
CA ALA A 262 -12.48 -4.28 -13.07
C ALA A 262 -12.83 -3.01 -13.85
N ALA A 263 -11.87 -2.12 -14.06
CA ALA A 263 -12.09 -0.92 -14.86
C ALA A 263 -12.36 -1.25 -16.34
N GLY A 264 -11.66 -2.23 -16.91
CA GLY A 264 -11.89 -2.72 -18.26
C GLY A 264 -13.28 -3.34 -18.47
N PHE A 265 -13.90 -3.90 -17.42
CA PHE A 265 -15.29 -4.34 -17.48
C PHE A 265 -16.28 -3.14 -17.45
N TYR A 266 -16.01 -2.15 -16.60
CA TYR A 266 -16.97 -1.08 -16.28
C TYR A 266 -16.84 0.22 -17.07
N TYR A 267 -15.78 0.43 -17.87
CA TYR A 267 -15.53 1.73 -18.50
C TYR A 267 -16.68 2.22 -19.40
N ARG A 268 -17.48 1.30 -19.99
CA ARG A 268 -18.67 1.59 -20.81
C ARG A 268 -20.00 1.60 -20.06
N LEU A 269 -19.99 1.58 -18.74
CA LEU A 269 -21.20 1.50 -17.92
C LEU A 269 -22.24 2.59 -18.26
N GLY A 270 -21.78 3.77 -18.67
CA GLY A 270 -22.64 4.87 -19.09
C GLY A 270 -23.58 4.57 -20.26
N ARG A 271 -23.24 3.60 -21.13
CA ARG A 271 -24.09 3.22 -22.27
C ARG A 271 -25.48 2.74 -21.85
N MET A 272 -25.62 2.21 -20.64
CA MET A 272 -26.90 1.78 -20.09
C MET A 272 -27.85 2.95 -19.80
N ALA A 273 -27.30 4.14 -19.51
CA ALA A 273 -28.05 5.35 -19.18
C ALA A 273 -28.10 6.37 -20.32
N GLY A 274 -27.25 6.21 -21.34
CA GLY A 274 -27.19 7.11 -22.50
C GLY A 274 -26.27 8.31 -22.26
N GLU A 275 -26.35 9.29 -23.16
CA GLU A 275 -25.51 10.49 -23.09
C GLU A 275 -25.91 11.43 -21.93
N PRO A 276 -24.94 12.07 -21.27
CA PRO A 276 -23.50 11.97 -21.51
C PRO A 276 -22.88 10.73 -20.84
N TYR A 277 -22.14 9.92 -21.61
CA TYR A 277 -21.78 8.55 -21.20
C TYR A 277 -20.84 8.52 -19.99
N VAL A 278 -19.84 9.40 -19.93
CA VAL A 278 -18.84 9.38 -18.85
C VAL A 278 -19.48 9.73 -17.50
N GLU A 279 -20.23 10.82 -17.43
CA GLU A 279 -20.89 11.27 -16.20
C GLU A 279 -21.94 10.27 -15.73
N ASN A 280 -22.74 9.74 -16.65
CA ASN A 280 -23.76 8.75 -16.32
C ASN A 280 -23.13 7.42 -15.86
N GLY A 281 -22.01 7.00 -16.48
CA GLY A 281 -21.24 5.85 -16.04
C GLY A 281 -20.67 6.02 -14.63
N VAL A 282 -20.07 7.19 -14.36
CA VAL A 282 -19.57 7.56 -13.02
C VAL A 282 -20.70 7.58 -11.98
N ALA A 283 -21.89 8.09 -12.34
CA ALA A 283 -23.04 8.12 -11.45
C ALA A 283 -23.54 6.70 -11.12
N LEU A 284 -23.64 5.83 -12.13
CA LEU A 284 -24.01 4.41 -11.95
C LEU A 284 -22.99 3.68 -11.08
N ALA A 285 -21.69 3.85 -11.33
CA ALA A 285 -20.61 3.25 -10.55
C ALA A 285 -20.66 3.70 -9.08
N LYS A 286 -20.88 4.99 -8.81
CA LYS A 286 -21.05 5.53 -7.45
C LYS A 286 -22.29 4.96 -6.75
N SER A 287 -23.43 4.90 -7.44
CA SER A 287 -24.67 4.37 -6.87
C SER A 287 -24.57 2.90 -6.49
N ASN A 288 -23.76 2.14 -7.23
CA ASN A 288 -23.46 0.73 -6.98
C ASN A 288 -22.24 0.50 -6.06
N ARG A 289 -21.67 1.58 -5.50
CA ARG A 289 -20.55 1.54 -4.55
C ARG A 289 -19.32 0.81 -5.10
N LEU A 290 -19.01 1.03 -6.38
CA LEU A 290 -17.73 0.56 -6.93
C LEU A 290 -16.56 1.29 -6.25
N PRO A 291 -15.37 0.66 -6.18
CA PRO A 291 -14.15 1.29 -5.66
C PRO A 291 -13.84 2.62 -6.37
N MET A 292 -13.27 3.57 -5.63
CA MET A 292 -13.04 4.92 -6.14
C MET A 292 -12.04 4.91 -7.30
N GLU A 293 -11.06 4.03 -7.24
CA GLU A 293 -10.03 3.79 -8.25
C GLU A 293 -10.66 3.41 -9.60
N VAL A 294 -11.66 2.51 -9.58
CA VAL A 294 -12.43 2.15 -10.78
C VAL A 294 -13.20 3.37 -11.29
N ILE A 295 -13.85 4.12 -10.40
CA ILE A 295 -14.62 5.33 -10.76
C ILE A 295 -13.73 6.40 -11.39
N GLU A 296 -12.48 6.56 -10.93
CA GLU A 296 -11.53 7.51 -11.50
C GLU A 296 -11.10 7.11 -12.92
N ILE A 297 -10.83 5.83 -13.17
CA ILE A 297 -10.52 5.34 -14.53
C ILE A 297 -11.71 5.57 -15.47
N LEU A 298 -12.94 5.32 -15.01
CA LEU A 298 -14.15 5.60 -15.78
C LEU A 298 -14.28 7.08 -16.16
N ARG A 299 -13.88 7.99 -15.27
CA ARG A 299 -13.91 9.45 -15.50
C ARG A 299 -12.84 9.92 -16.47
N GLU A 300 -11.68 9.29 -16.47
CA GLU A 300 -10.51 9.64 -17.31
C GLU A 300 -10.56 9.02 -18.71
N TYR A 301 -11.47 8.08 -18.92
CA TYR A 301 -11.62 7.39 -20.19
C TYR A 301 -11.83 8.39 -21.36
N ASN A 302 -11.16 8.13 -22.49
CA ASN A 302 -11.02 9.01 -23.66
C ASN A 302 -10.37 10.38 -23.45
N GLY A 303 -9.98 10.76 -22.23
CA GLY A 303 -9.35 12.06 -22.00
C GLY A 303 -10.31 13.25 -22.08
N GLU A 304 -11.63 13.03 -22.11
CA GLU A 304 -12.64 14.09 -22.32
C GLU A 304 -12.70 15.09 -21.14
N GLN A 305 -12.70 14.56 -19.91
CA GLN A 305 -12.67 15.38 -18.69
C GLN A 305 -11.26 15.54 -18.13
N ALA A 306 -10.46 14.47 -18.17
CA ALA A 306 -9.10 14.41 -17.66
C ALA A 306 -8.32 13.33 -18.41
N LEU A 307 -7.04 13.59 -18.67
CA LEU A 307 -6.15 12.59 -19.27
C LEU A 307 -5.92 11.41 -18.31
N PRO A 308 -5.70 10.18 -18.83
CA PRO A 308 -5.26 9.03 -18.04
C PRO A 308 -4.10 9.38 -17.11
N SER A 309 -4.33 9.22 -15.81
CA SER A 309 -3.38 9.56 -14.75
C SER A 309 -2.61 8.36 -14.20
N THR A 310 -3.08 7.14 -14.48
CA THR A 310 -2.47 5.88 -14.04
C THR A 310 -2.18 4.92 -15.20
N LEU A 311 -1.31 3.94 -14.97
CA LEU A 311 -1.01 2.88 -15.94
C LEU A 311 -2.28 2.10 -16.29
N GLU A 312 -3.11 1.79 -15.31
CA GLU A 312 -4.35 1.03 -15.48
C GLU A 312 -5.34 1.80 -16.37
N SER A 313 -5.47 3.12 -16.18
CA SER A 313 -6.33 3.96 -17.03
C SER A 313 -5.86 3.98 -18.48
N ALA A 314 -4.54 4.08 -18.71
CA ALA A 314 -3.97 4.05 -20.04
C ALA A 314 -4.15 2.66 -20.69
N ILE A 315 -3.95 1.58 -19.92
CA ILE A 315 -4.11 0.20 -20.39
C ILE A 315 -5.55 -0.07 -20.83
N VAL A 316 -6.55 0.33 -20.03
CA VAL A 316 -7.97 0.13 -20.39
C VAL A 316 -8.29 0.83 -21.72
N HIS A 317 -7.82 2.06 -21.92
CA HIS A 317 -8.01 2.76 -23.18
C HIS A 317 -7.28 2.10 -24.37
N ILE A 318 -6.02 1.68 -24.16
CA ILE A 318 -5.22 0.96 -25.17
C ILE A 318 -5.93 -0.31 -25.62
N VAL A 319 -6.38 -1.12 -24.66
CA VAL A 319 -7.02 -2.41 -24.92
C VAL A 319 -8.33 -2.20 -25.63
N ASP A 320 -9.19 -1.30 -25.12
CA ASP A 320 -10.46 -1.01 -25.77
C ASP A 320 -10.29 -0.50 -27.21
N SER A 321 -9.38 0.44 -27.45
CA SER A 321 -9.14 0.98 -28.80
C SER A 321 -8.83 -0.10 -29.82
N VAL A 322 -8.13 -1.17 -29.40
CA VAL A 322 -7.85 -2.33 -30.24
C VAL A 322 -9.08 -3.24 -30.34
N VAL A 323 -9.63 -3.68 -29.21
CA VAL A 323 -10.76 -4.62 -29.16
C VAL A 323 -11.98 -4.07 -29.91
N ALA A 324 -12.30 -2.78 -29.76
CA ALA A 324 -13.41 -2.13 -30.44
C ALA A 324 -13.25 -2.16 -31.98
N LYS A 325 -12.04 -1.98 -32.51
CA LYS A 325 -11.79 -2.11 -33.96
C LYS A 325 -11.97 -3.56 -34.43
N PHE A 326 -11.56 -4.54 -33.63
CA PHE A 326 -11.76 -5.96 -33.95
C PHE A 326 -13.23 -6.38 -33.91
N ASP A 327 -14.04 -5.82 -33.01
CA ASP A 327 -15.47 -6.13 -32.92
C ASP A 327 -16.28 -5.57 -34.10
N VAL A 328 -15.80 -4.49 -34.75
CA VAL A 328 -16.48 -3.85 -35.89
C VAL A 328 -16.08 -4.47 -37.23
N LEU A 329 -14.85 -4.97 -37.35
CA LEU A 329 -14.32 -5.50 -38.61
C LEU A 329 -14.81 -6.94 -38.86
N ASP A 330 -15.09 -7.23 -40.13
CA ASP A 330 -15.54 -8.55 -40.54
C ASP A 330 -14.39 -9.58 -40.56
N LYS A 331 -14.76 -10.87 -40.45
CA LYS A 331 -13.78 -11.99 -40.44
C LYS A 331 -12.96 -12.06 -41.73
N THR A 332 -13.46 -11.49 -42.82
CA THR A 332 -12.80 -11.40 -44.12
C THR A 332 -11.69 -10.36 -44.15
N THR A 333 -11.87 -9.19 -43.52
CA THR A 333 -10.79 -8.19 -43.39
C THR A 333 -9.70 -8.67 -42.44
N LEU A 334 -10.08 -9.41 -41.39
CA LEU A 334 -9.17 -9.96 -40.40
C LEU A 334 -8.69 -11.39 -40.72
N SER A 335 -8.78 -11.84 -41.97
CA SER A 335 -8.52 -13.24 -42.33
C SER A 335 -7.05 -13.65 -42.25
N SER A 336 -6.12 -12.70 -42.21
CA SER A 336 -4.68 -12.95 -42.08
C SER A 336 -4.14 -12.37 -40.78
N SER A 337 -3.19 -13.07 -40.15
CA SER A 337 -2.47 -12.55 -38.97
C SER A 337 -1.79 -11.22 -39.30
N TRP A 338 -1.26 -11.05 -40.51
CA TRP A 338 -0.63 -9.81 -40.93
C TRP A 338 -1.58 -8.60 -40.92
N ASN A 339 -2.84 -8.77 -41.34
CA ASN A 339 -3.84 -7.70 -41.27
C ASN A 339 -4.16 -7.34 -39.81
N GLN A 340 -4.24 -8.35 -38.94
CA GLN A 340 -4.50 -8.17 -37.51
C GLN A 340 -3.34 -7.41 -36.84
N ASP A 341 -2.09 -7.81 -37.12
CA ASP A 341 -0.89 -7.16 -36.60
C ASP A 341 -0.87 -5.68 -36.98
N ILE A 342 -1.08 -5.37 -38.27
CA ILE A 342 -1.10 -3.99 -38.77
C ILE A 342 -2.17 -3.15 -38.10
N LEU A 343 -3.36 -3.70 -37.91
CA LEU A 343 -4.44 -2.99 -37.23
C LEU A 343 -4.05 -2.62 -35.80
N VAL A 344 -3.42 -3.54 -35.06
CA VAL A 344 -2.89 -3.25 -33.72
C VAL A 344 -1.81 -2.15 -33.80
N TYR A 345 -0.83 -2.27 -34.70
CA TYR A 345 0.22 -1.26 -34.87
C TYR A 345 -0.33 0.14 -35.15
N GLN A 346 -1.24 0.26 -36.12
CA GLN A 346 -1.82 1.55 -36.51
C GLN A 346 -2.58 2.18 -35.35
N THR A 347 -3.44 1.40 -34.70
CA THR A 347 -4.28 1.87 -33.58
C THR A 347 -3.45 2.35 -32.41
N LEU A 348 -2.43 1.60 -32.02
CA LEU A 348 -1.59 1.99 -30.89
C LEU A 348 -0.73 3.21 -31.22
N ASN A 349 -0.22 3.30 -32.45
CA ASN A 349 0.58 4.45 -32.88
C ASN A 349 -0.25 5.74 -32.97
N GLU A 350 -1.48 5.66 -33.50
CA GLU A 350 -2.44 6.79 -33.54
C GLU A 350 -2.71 7.32 -32.12
N ASN A 351 -3.03 6.42 -31.20
CA ASN A 351 -3.33 6.80 -29.82
C ASN A 351 -2.11 7.37 -29.09
N SER A 352 -0.92 6.78 -29.29
CA SER A 352 0.32 7.28 -28.70
C SER A 352 0.68 8.67 -29.22
N ALA A 353 0.53 8.92 -30.52
CA ALA A 353 0.83 10.21 -31.14
C ALA A 353 -0.07 11.35 -30.65
N SER A 354 -1.25 11.04 -30.09
CA SER A 354 -2.18 12.05 -29.55
C SER A 354 -1.76 12.66 -28.21
N GLY A 355 -0.74 12.11 -27.54
CA GLY A 355 -0.29 12.56 -26.22
C GLY A 355 -1.21 12.15 -25.06
N LEU A 356 -2.18 11.27 -25.31
CA LEU A 356 -3.18 10.84 -24.32
C LEU A 356 -2.54 10.21 -23.07
N TYR A 357 -1.37 9.57 -23.21
CA TYR A 357 -0.74 8.79 -22.15
C TYR A 357 0.35 9.55 -21.38
N ASP A 358 0.62 10.82 -21.70
CA ASP A 358 1.77 11.56 -21.17
C ASP A 358 1.77 11.73 -19.63
N LYS A 359 0.59 11.64 -19.00
CA LYS A 359 0.42 11.78 -17.55
C LYS A 359 0.25 10.46 -16.79
N SER A 360 0.23 9.34 -17.49
CA SER A 360 -0.08 8.02 -16.92
C SER A 360 1.12 7.28 -16.33
N GLY A 361 2.34 7.81 -16.48
CA GLY A 361 3.58 7.13 -16.09
C GLY A 361 4.01 6.02 -17.06
N PHE A 362 3.35 5.91 -18.22
CA PHE A 362 3.56 4.84 -19.18
C PHE A 362 4.87 5.01 -19.95
N SER A 363 5.77 4.03 -19.83
CA SER A 363 7.06 4.04 -20.53
C SER A 363 6.97 3.42 -21.94
N MET A 364 7.89 3.81 -22.82
CA MET A 364 8.01 3.19 -24.15
C MET A 364 8.26 1.68 -24.06
N ASN A 365 9.00 1.19 -23.06
CA ASN A 365 9.21 -0.25 -22.88
C ASN A 365 7.90 -1.00 -22.56
N MET A 366 7.07 -0.44 -21.68
CA MET A 366 5.76 -0.99 -21.36
C MET A 366 4.85 -1.03 -22.60
N PHE A 367 4.85 0.06 -23.39
CA PHE A 367 4.10 0.14 -24.65
C PHE A 367 4.47 -0.98 -25.62
N LEU A 368 5.77 -1.19 -25.85
CA LEU A 368 6.25 -2.22 -26.77
C LEU A 368 5.85 -3.63 -26.31
N LYS A 369 5.96 -3.92 -25.01
CA LYS A 369 5.58 -5.23 -24.46
C LYS A 369 4.07 -5.48 -24.55
N ILE A 370 3.25 -4.48 -24.25
CA ILE A 370 1.78 -4.58 -24.38
C ILE A 370 1.39 -4.81 -25.83
N ARG A 371 1.99 -4.07 -26.76
CA ARG A 371 1.76 -4.26 -28.19
C ARG A 371 2.13 -5.68 -28.64
N ASP A 372 3.29 -6.18 -28.22
CA ASP A 372 3.72 -7.53 -28.56
C ASP A 372 2.74 -8.60 -28.04
N TYR A 373 2.20 -8.41 -26.83
CA TYR A 373 1.17 -9.28 -26.27
C TYR A 373 -0.14 -9.21 -27.06
N LEU A 374 -0.62 -8.01 -27.39
CA LEU A 374 -1.85 -7.80 -28.16
C LEU A 374 -1.78 -8.45 -29.55
N ILE A 375 -0.58 -8.54 -30.13
CA ILE A 375 -0.36 -9.19 -31.42
C ILE A 375 -0.28 -10.72 -31.30
N LYS A 376 0.46 -11.23 -30.32
CA LYS A 376 0.88 -12.64 -30.29
C LYS A 376 -0.03 -13.54 -29.45
N GLU A 377 -0.62 -13.01 -28.38
CA GLU A 377 -1.17 -13.81 -27.29
C GLU A 377 -2.59 -13.41 -26.91
N ALA A 378 -3.00 -12.16 -27.16
CA ALA A 378 -4.35 -11.73 -26.84
C ALA A 378 -5.39 -12.42 -27.75
N ASN A 379 -6.39 -13.05 -27.14
CA ASN A 379 -7.50 -13.62 -27.90
C ASN A 379 -8.50 -12.50 -28.25
N LEU A 380 -8.32 -11.87 -29.41
CA LEU A 380 -9.15 -10.75 -29.88
C LEU A 380 -10.49 -11.21 -30.52
N PHE A 381 -10.68 -12.52 -30.77
CA PHE A 381 -11.87 -13.08 -31.43
C PHE A 381 -12.92 -13.64 -30.47
#